data_AF-A0A7S4L788-F1
#
_entry.id   AF-A0A7S4L788-F1
#
_cell.length_a   1.000
_cell.length_b   1.000
_cell.length_c   1.000
_cell.angle_alpha   90.00
_cell.angle_beta   90.00
_cell.angle_gamma   90.00
#
_symmetry.space_group_name_H-M   'P 1'
#
loop_
_entity.id
_entity.type
_entity.pdbx_description
1 polymer ?
#
loop_
_entity_poly.entity_id
_entity_poly.type
_entity_poly.pdbx_seq_one_letter_code
_entity_poly.pdbx_strand_id
1 'polypeptide(L)'
;NFFILGWFFFVRRSNIPNYWEWFYYISFYRYTFEGFFVNEFEGTTFGCDRRESGECDCFVPDLNNNCKIEGEEILIEYGYEDVNKWGWFGVVIAFALLFHFIFYVLLRVFNTGER
;
A
#
# COMPACT_ATOMS: atom_id res chain seq x y z
N ASN A 1 21.48 -8.60 -8.80
CA ASN A 1 20.34 -9.54 -8.80
C ASN A 1 19.41 -9.34 -7.58
N PHE A 2 19.10 -8.09 -7.20
CA PHE A 2 18.24 -7.73 -6.05
C PHE A 2 16.91 -7.04 -6.49
N PHE A 3 16.73 -6.82 -7.79
CA PHE A 3 15.59 -6.08 -8.35
C PHE A 3 14.25 -6.85 -8.33
N ILE A 4 14.28 -8.17 -8.15
CA ILE A 4 13.08 -9.03 -8.29
C ILE A 4 12.21 -9.01 -7.03
N LEU A 5 12.78 -8.68 -5.85
CA LEU A 5 12.00 -8.61 -4.62
C LEU A 5 11.09 -7.37 -4.58
N GLY A 6 11.51 -6.23 -5.15
CA GLY A 6 10.70 -5.00 -5.12
C GLY A 6 9.45 -5.07 -6.00
N TRP A 7 9.52 -5.74 -7.16
CA TRP A 7 8.43 -5.69 -8.14
C TRP A 7 7.21 -6.54 -7.80
N PHE A 8 7.33 -7.62 -7.02
CA PHE A 8 6.18 -8.47 -6.72
C PHE A 8 5.16 -7.79 -5.78
N PHE A 9 5.59 -6.79 -5.00
CA PHE A 9 4.77 -6.15 -3.98
C PHE A 9 3.95 -4.94 -4.50
N PHE A 10 4.35 -4.33 -5.63
CA PHE A 10 3.65 -3.18 -6.22
C PHE A 10 2.69 -3.56 -7.37
N VAL A 11 2.51 -4.86 -7.64
CA VAL A 11 1.59 -5.30 -8.70
C VAL A 11 0.16 -5.06 -8.26
N ARG A 12 -0.57 -4.27 -9.05
CA ARG A 12 -2.02 -4.06 -8.89
C ARG A 12 -2.75 -5.41 -8.95
N ARG A 13 -3.73 -5.62 -8.07
CA ARG A 13 -4.51 -6.87 -7.99
C ARG A 13 -5.05 -7.34 -9.36
N SER A 14 -5.46 -6.40 -10.21
CA SER A 14 -5.98 -6.67 -11.57
C SER A 14 -4.98 -7.35 -12.51
N ASN A 15 -3.68 -7.24 -12.22
CA ASN A 15 -2.61 -7.75 -13.09
C ASN A 15 -2.02 -9.06 -12.55
N ILE A 16 -2.51 -9.59 -11.43
CA ILE A 16 -2.04 -10.83 -10.82
C ILE A 16 -2.90 -11.99 -11.34
N PRO A 17 -2.30 -13.03 -11.91
CA PRO A 17 -3.05 -14.22 -12.27
C PRO A 17 -3.67 -14.90 -11.04
N ASN A 18 -4.93 -15.37 -11.14
CA ASN A 18 -5.72 -15.91 -10.01
C ASN A 18 -4.99 -16.94 -9.13
N TYR A 19 -4.05 -17.72 -9.68
CA TYR A 19 -3.30 -18.74 -8.92
C TYR A 19 -2.26 -18.16 -7.95
N TRP A 20 -1.84 -16.90 -8.09
CA TRP A 20 -0.94 -16.18 -7.15
C TRP A 20 -1.67 -15.19 -6.25
N GLU A 21 -3.00 -15.09 -6.33
CA GLU A 21 -3.78 -14.10 -5.57
C GLU A 21 -3.61 -14.27 -4.05
N TRP A 22 -3.43 -15.50 -3.56
CA TRP A 22 -3.20 -15.75 -2.14
C TRP A 22 -1.91 -15.09 -1.61
N PHE A 23 -0.86 -14.98 -2.43
CA PHE A 23 0.40 -14.33 -2.04
C PHE A 23 0.23 -12.82 -1.85
N TYR A 24 -0.69 -12.22 -2.61
CA TYR A 24 -1.10 -10.82 -2.44
C TYR A 24 -1.71 -10.59 -1.05
N TYR A 25 -2.49 -11.54 -0.51
CA TYR A 25 -3.09 -11.42 0.83
C TYR A 25 -2.14 -11.73 2.01
N ILE A 26 -1.10 -12.54 1.79
CA ILE A 26 -0.11 -12.89 2.83
C ILE A 26 0.92 -11.78 3.03
N SER A 27 1.15 -10.95 2.01
CA SER A 27 2.17 -9.92 2.04
C SER A 27 1.79 -8.79 3.00
N PHE A 28 2.45 -8.74 4.17
CA PHE A 28 2.23 -7.66 5.15
C PHE A 28 2.46 -6.26 4.55
N TYR A 29 3.35 -6.17 3.55
CA TYR A 29 3.64 -4.94 2.81
C TYR A 29 2.37 -4.29 2.24
N ARG A 30 1.42 -5.09 1.72
CA ARG A 30 0.14 -4.58 1.23
C ARG A 30 -0.54 -3.71 2.28
N TYR A 31 -0.73 -4.26 3.47
CA TYR A 31 -1.44 -3.57 4.57
C TYR A 31 -0.69 -2.33 5.05
N THR A 32 0.65 -2.35 5.07
CA THR A 32 1.44 -1.15 5.39
C THR A 32 1.31 -0.08 4.31
N PHE A 33 1.37 -0.46 3.04
CA PHE A 33 1.28 0.49 1.93
C PHE A 33 -0.12 1.09 1.83
N GLU A 34 -1.18 0.27 1.91
CA GLU A 34 -2.56 0.77 1.95
C GLU A 34 -2.77 1.76 3.10
N GLY A 35 -2.26 1.45 4.29
CA GLY A 35 -2.33 2.34 5.45
C GLY A 35 -1.56 3.65 5.25
N PHE A 36 -0.34 3.61 4.71
CA PHE A 36 0.45 4.81 4.43
C PHE A 36 -0.16 5.66 3.32
N PHE A 37 -0.70 5.02 2.27
CA PHE A 37 -1.32 5.71 1.15
C PHE A 37 -2.53 6.51 1.61
N VAL A 38 -3.42 5.89 2.39
CA VAL A 38 -4.57 6.62 2.96
C VAL A 38 -4.14 7.68 3.98
N ASN A 39 -3.11 7.41 4.78
CA ASN A 39 -2.59 8.41 5.71
C ASN A 39 -2.02 9.67 5.01
N GLU A 40 -1.44 9.52 3.82
CA GLU A 40 -0.86 10.63 3.06
C GLU A 40 -1.89 11.39 2.23
N PHE A 41 -2.82 10.67 1.60
CA PHE A 41 -3.76 11.26 0.63
C PHE A 41 -5.09 11.71 1.24
N GLU A 42 -5.49 11.19 2.41
CA GLU A 42 -6.74 11.62 3.02
C GLU A 42 -6.67 13.07 3.51
N GLY A 43 -7.60 13.90 3.02
CA GLY A 43 -7.68 15.31 3.39
C GLY A 43 -6.55 16.20 2.82
N THR A 44 -5.75 15.70 1.87
CA THR A 44 -4.76 16.51 1.16
C THR A 44 -5.26 16.98 -0.20
N THR A 45 -4.76 18.12 -0.66
CA THR A 45 -5.13 18.69 -1.96
C THR A 45 -3.88 19.03 -2.76
N PHE A 46 -3.82 18.61 -4.01
CA PHE A 46 -2.70 18.88 -4.92
C PHE A 46 -3.14 19.85 -6.01
N GLY A 47 -2.29 20.83 -6.33
CA GLY A 47 -2.53 21.71 -7.48
C GLY A 47 -2.04 21.07 -8.77
N CYS A 48 -2.72 21.33 -9.88
CA CYS A 48 -2.23 21.01 -11.22
C CYS A 48 -2.16 22.25 -12.12
N ASP A 49 -1.33 22.15 -13.17
CA ASP A 49 -1.13 23.24 -14.12
C ASP A 49 -2.30 23.35 -15.09
N ARG A 50 -2.71 24.59 -15.36
CA ARG A 50 -3.74 24.88 -16.36
C ARG A 50 -3.08 25.12 -17.71
N ARG A 51 -3.46 24.36 -18.74
CA ARG A 51 -3.04 24.63 -20.11
C ARG A 51 -3.68 25.90 -20.64
N GLU A 52 -3.06 26.50 -21.66
CA GLU A 52 -3.58 27.68 -22.35
C GLU A 52 -4.98 27.48 -22.96
N SER A 53 -5.36 26.22 -23.24
CA SER A 53 -6.71 25.83 -23.70
C SER A 53 -7.80 25.93 -22.62
N GLY A 54 -7.43 26.21 -21.36
CA GLY A 54 -8.35 26.23 -20.21
C GLY A 54 -8.58 24.86 -19.56
N GLU A 55 -8.03 23.79 -20.14
CA GLU A 55 -8.03 22.40 -19.66
C GLU A 55 -6.93 22.19 -18.60
N CYS A 56 -7.25 21.50 -17.51
CA CYS A 56 -6.26 21.18 -16.47
C CYS A 56 -5.48 19.90 -16.87
N ASP A 57 -4.16 19.94 -16.78
CA ASP A 57 -3.29 18.80 -17.04
C ASP A 57 -2.87 18.16 -15.72
N CYS A 58 -3.65 17.18 -15.27
CA CYS A 58 -3.56 16.58 -13.94
C CYS A 58 -3.26 15.08 -14.06
N PHE A 59 -2.55 14.50 -13.08
CA PHE A 59 -2.21 13.07 -13.08
C PHE A 59 -3.45 12.15 -12.99
N VAL A 60 -4.51 12.66 -12.35
CA VAL A 60 -5.85 12.05 -12.24
C VAL A 60 -6.90 13.05 -12.73
N PRO A 61 -8.09 12.61 -13.18
CA PRO A 61 -9.14 13.51 -13.64
C PRO A 61 -9.63 14.43 -12.51
N ASP A 62 -9.67 15.74 -12.77
CA ASP A 62 -10.25 16.76 -11.88
C ASP A 62 -11.79 16.77 -12.01
N LEU A 63 -12.52 16.40 -10.96
CA LEU A 63 -13.99 16.43 -10.97
C LEU A 63 -14.57 17.84 -10.78
N ASN A 64 -13.82 18.76 -10.18
CA ASN A 64 -14.28 20.08 -9.77
C ASN A 64 -13.87 21.19 -10.75
N ASN A 65 -13.13 20.86 -11.81
CA ASN A 65 -12.66 21.74 -12.89
C ASN A 65 -12.00 23.03 -12.37
N ASN A 66 -11.35 22.93 -11.22
CA ASN A 66 -10.69 24.02 -10.49
C ASN A 66 -9.16 23.87 -10.49
N CYS A 67 -8.64 22.93 -11.29
CA CYS A 67 -7.25 22.50 -11.37
C CYS A 67 -6.67 22.16 -9.99
N LYS A 68 -7.49 21.50 -9.16
CA LYS A 68 -7.09 20.92 -7.88
C LYS A 68 -7.56 19.49 -7.83
N ILE A 69 -6.70 18.64 -7.29
CA ILE A 69 -6.95 17.22 -7.09
C ILE A 69 -7.13 17.02 -5.60
N GLU A 70 -8.25 16.44 -5.19
CA GLU A 70 -8.44 15.99 -3.82
C GLU A 70 -7.78 14.61 -3.68
N GLY A 71 -7.04 14.38 -2.60
CA GLY A 71 -6.37 13.09 -2.41
C GLY A 71 -7.35 11.93 -2.31
N GLU A 72 -8.62 12.19 -1.99
CA GLU A 72 -9.73 11.23 -2.07
C GLU A 72 -9.98 10.73 -3.50
N GLU A 73 -9.85 11.58 -4.52
CA GLU A 73 -9.95 11.18 -5.93
C GLU A 73 -8.81 10.23 -6.32
N ILE A 74 -7.61 10.46 -5.78
CA ILE A 74 -6.46 9.57 -5.94
C ILE A 74 -6.74 8.23 -5.23
N LEU A 75 -7.31 8.24 -4.02
CA LEU A 75 -7.64 7.00 -3.30
C LEU A 75 -8.66 6.15 -4.07
N ILE A 76 -9.67 6.77 -4.70
CA ILE A 76 -10.68 6.07 -5.51
C ILE A 76 -10.04 5.44 -6.76
N GLU A 77 -9.22 6.19 -7.50
CA GLU A 77 -8.55 5.69 -8.72
C GLU A 77 -7.66 4.47 -8.44
N TYR A 78 -7.03 4.42 -7.26
CA TYR A 78 -6.21 3.29 -6.82
C TYR A 78 -6.98 2.19 -6.09
N GLY A 79 -8.28 2.39 -5.79
CA GLY A 79 -9.16 1.40 -5.15
C GLY A 79 -9.01 1.29 -3.62
N TYR A 80 -8.68 2.39 -2.94
CA TYR A 80 -8.43 2.47 -1.51
C TYR A 80 -9.45 3.33 -0.75
N GLU A 81 -10.67 3.47 -1.27
CA GLU A 81 -11.73 4.34 -0.73
C GLU A 81 -12.24 3.93 0.67
N ASP A 82 -12.37 2.62 0.93
CA ASP A 82 -12.99 2.08 2.17
C ASP A 82 -11.97 1.49 3.17
N VAL A 83 -10.74 2.00 3.14
CA VAL A 83 -9.63 1.45 3.90
C VAL A 83 -9.67 1.93 5.35
N ASN A 84 -9.86 1.00 6.30
CA ASN A 84 -9.78 1.32 7.72
C ASN A 84 -8.32 1.40 8.20
N LYS A 85 -7.79 2.63 8.31
CA LYS A 85 -6.44 2.93 8.82
C LYS A 85 -6.09 2.18 10.11
N TRP A 86 -6.99 2.21 11.10
CA TRP A 86 -6.77 1.58 12.40
C TRP A 86 -6.82 0.06 12.34
N GLY A 87 -7.68 -0.50 11.48
CA GLY A 87 -7.75 -1.94 11.22
C GLY A 87 -6.43 -2.48 10.67
N TRP A 88 -5.88 -1.83 9.63
CA TRP A 88 -4.61 -2.26 9.03
C TRP A 88 -3.43 -2.06 9.97
N PHE A 89 -3.42 -0.99 10.76
CA PHE A 89 -2.41 -0.80 11.78
C PHE A 89 -2.38 -1.99 12.78
N GLY A 90 -3.55 -2.47 13.21
CA GLY A 90 -3.66 -3.66 14.04
C GLY A 90 -3.13 -4.93 13.36
N VAL A 91 -3.44 -5.14 12.09
CA VAL A 91 -2.92 -6.28 11.30
C VAL A 91 -1.39 -6.24 11.22
N VAL A 92 -0.80 -5.07 10.97
CA VAL A 92 0.66 -4.89 10.90
C VAL A 92 1.33 -5.20 12.24
N ILE A 93 0.74 -4.76 13.36
CA ILE A 93 1.23 -5.13 14.71
C ILE A 93 1.17 -6.64 14.93
N ALA A 94 0.08 -7.28 14.52
CA ALA A 94 -0.06 -8.74 14.66
C ALA A 94 1.04 -9.49 13.87
N PHE A 95 1.33 -9.08 12.64
CA PHE A 95 2.45 -9.62 11.87
C PHE A 95 3.80 -9.35 12.54
N ALA A 96 4.02 -8.14 13.08
CA ALA A 96 5.26 -7.82 13.77
C ALA A 96 5.49 -8.73 14.98
N LEU A 97 4.47 -8.96 15.81
CA LEU A 97 4.54 -9.86 16.95
C LEU A 97 4.77 -11.32 16.53
N LEU A 98 4.09 -11.76 15.46
CA LEU A 98 4.28 -13.09 14.89
C LEU A 98 5.73 -13.30 14.42
N PHE A 99 6.30 -12.36 13.67
CA PHE A 99 7.69 -12.46 13.21
C PHE A 99 8.69 -12.42 14.37
N HIS A 100 8.45 -11.59 15.39
CA HIS A 100 9.29 -11.58 16.60
C HIS A 100 9.23 -12.92 17.34
N PHE A 101 8.04 -13.52 17.46
CA PHE A 101 7.88 -14.82 18.10
C PHE A 101 8.59 -15.93 17.31
N ILE A 102 8.43 -15.96 15.98
CA ILE A 102 9.12 -16.93 15.11
C ILE A 102 10.63 -16.78 15.27
N PHE A 103 11.15 -15.55 15.21
CA PHE A 103 12.58 -15.28 15.37
C PHE A 103 13.11 -15.74 16.73
N TYR A 104 12.36 -15.47 17.81
CA TYR A 104 12.70 -15.95 19.16
C TYR A 104 12.77 -17.48 19.23
N VAL A 105 11.78 -18.18 18.68
CA VAL A 105 11.75 -19.65 18.64
C VAL A 105 12.92 -20.19 17.82
N LEU A 106 13.19 -19.63 16.64
CA LEU A 106 14.32 -20.02 15.81
C LEU A 106 15.64 -19.88 16.57
N LEU A 107 15.93 -18.71 17.13
CA LEU A 107 17.14 -18.49 17.91
C LEU A 107 17.25 -19.47 19.09
N ARG A 108 16.14 -19.77 19.76
CA ARG A 108 16.15 -20.70 20.90
C ARG A 108 16.40 -22.15 20.48
N VAL A 109 15.82 -22.59 19.37
CA VAL A 109 16.06 -23.92 18.80
C VAL A 109 17.52 -24.04 18.33
N PHE A 110 18.02 -23.06 17.59
CA PHE A 110 19.41 -23.03 17.13
C PHE A 110 20.42 -23.02 18.30
N ASN A 111 20.21 -22.19 19.33
CA ASN A 111 21.07 -22.18 20.53
C ASN A 111 21.01 -23.48 21.35
N THR A 112 19.96 -24.28 21.20
CA THR A 112 19.84 -25.56 21.93
C THR A 112 20.47 -26.71 21.15
N GLY A 113 20.67 -26.56 19.83
CA GLY A 113 21.27 -27.58 18.95
C GLY A 113 22.79 -27.68 18.98
N GLU A 114 23.50 -26.73 19.60
CA GLU A 114 24.96 -26.75 19.79
C GLU A 114 25.40 -27.34 21.15
N ARG A 115 24.68 -28.36 21.67
CA ARG A 115 25.10 -29.12 22.87
C ARG A 115 25.18 -30.61 22.61
#